data_AF-A0A6V7KKI6-F1
#
_entry.id   AF-A0A6V7KKI6-F1
#
_cell.length_a   1.000
_cell.length_b   1.000
_cell.length_c   1.000
_cell.angle_alpha   90.00
_cell.angle_beta   90.00
_cell.angle_gamma   90.00
#
_symmetry.space_group_name_H-M   'P 1'
#
loop_
_entity.id
_entity.type
_entity.pdbx_description
1 polymer ?
#
loop_
_entity_poly.entity_id
_entity_poly.type
_entity_poly.pdbx_seq_one_letter_code
_entity_poly.pdbx_strand_id
1 'polypeptide(L)'
;VGLSSIVRSNGLVNLGFPVFTWLQEATSATAIFWTNLSLKNAKLLSKMVDVIRFLFSQAIPLASRLVKIILVSIAPFLLLQTYNYVLFCTEAANSTRIPEFLKQYGDKEGLVMPGSGYPAWCSYKLPSAYGYIQEKYWNVGFFKYYELKQIPNFILAAPVLILMFRAALEYFRQNSKEILSLQVLKINSNDKKNDEGLNKEFPTN
;
A
#
# COMPACT_ATOMS: atom_id res chain seq x y z
N VAL A 1 -1.50 2.23 -8.36
CA VAL A 1 -0.99 0.98 -7.75
C VAL A 1 0.04 0.41 -8.71
N GLY A 2 1.27 0.16 -8.26
CA GLY A 2 2.33 -0.34 -9.14
C GLY A 2 2.10 -1.81 -9.52
N LEU A 3 2.54 -2.21 -10.71
CA LEU A 3 2.42 -3.60 -11.21
C LEU A 3 3.16 -4.64 -10.33
N SER A 4 4.04 -4.20 -9.42
CA SER A 4 4.76 -5.04 -8.46
C SER A 4 4.04 -5.24 -7.13
N SER A 5 2.85 -4.64 -6.94
CA SER A 5 2.08 -4.77 -5.71
C SER A 5 1.76 -6.24 -5.43
N ILE A 6 2.09 -6.71 -4.23
CA ILE A 6 1.86 -8.07 -3.72
C ILE A 6 2.66 -9.19 -4.44
N VAL A 7 3.22 -8.94 -5.63
CA VAL A 7 4.16 -9.86 -6.31
C VAL A 7 5.45 -10.06 -5.49
N ARG A 8 5.83 -9.05 -4.70
CA ARG A 8 6.86 -9.13 -3.66
C ARG A 8 6.40 -8.39 -2.41
N SER A 9 6.89 -8.80 -1.24
CA SER A 9 6.57 -8.16 0.05
C SER A 9 6.79 -6.64 0.03
N ASN A 10 7.87 -6.16 -0.58
CA ASN A 10 8.17 -4.73 -0.69
C ASN A 10 7.15 -3.95 -1.53
N GLY A 11 6.44 -4.64 -2.44
CA GLY A 11 5.37 -4.05 -3.24
C GLY A 11 4.11 -3.73 -2.43
N LEU A 12 3.99 -4.19 -1.19
CA LEU A 12 2.89 -3.83 -0.27
C LEU A 12 2.90 -2.34 0.08
N VAL A 13 4.08 -1.70 0.12
CA VAL A 13 4.19 -0.26 0.40
C VAL A 13 3.42 0.58 -0.63
N ASN A 14 3.30 0.08 -1.87
CA ASN A 14 2.53 0.75 -2.92
C ASN A 14 1.01 0.81 -2.63
N LEU A 15 0.51 -0.01 -1.69
CA LEU A 15 -0.87 0.07 -1.20
C LEU A 15 -1.09 1.25 -0.23
N GLY A 16 -0.01 1.74 0.39
CA GLY A 16 -0.07 2.87 1.30
C GLY A 16 -0.53 4.16 0.63
N PHE A 17 -0.18 4.38 -0.64
CA PHE A 17 -0.56 5.59 -1.38
C PHE A 17 -2.09 5.73 -1.56
N PRO A 18 -2.82 4.74 -2.11
CA PRO A 18 -4.28 4.80 -2.17
C PRO A 18 -4.96 4.96 -0.81
N VAL A 19 -4.42 4.34 0.23
CA VAL A 19 -4.95 4.45 1.59
C VAL A 19 -4.77 5.87 2.12
N PHE A 20 -3.59 6.46 1.91
CA PHE A 20 -3.30 7.83 2.29
C PHE A 20 -4.24 8.84 1.61
N THR A 21 -4.41 8.73 0.28
CA THR A 21 -5.33 9.63 -0.45
C THR A 21 -6.78 9.46 0.01
N TRP A 22 -7.20 8.24 0.35
CA TRP A 22 -8.52 8.02 0.93
C TRP A 22 -8.67 8.69 2.29
N LEU A 23 -7.69 8.53 3.19
CA LEU A 23 -7.73 9.17 4.50
C LEU A 23 -7.85 10.70 4.37
N GLN A 24 -7.11 11.30 3.44
CA GLN A 24 -7.16 12.74 3.18
C GLN A 24 -8.54 13.21 2.66
N GLU A 25 -9.14 12.47 1.73
CA GLU A 25 -10.46 12.79 1.19
C GLU A 25 -11.59 12.56 2.20
N ALA A 26 -11.55 11.46 2.96
CA ALA A 26 -12.57 11.14 3.96
C ALA A 26 -12.61 12.21 5.05
N THR A 27 -11.44 12.62 5.52
CA THR A 27 -11.32 13.58 6.60
C THR A 27 -11.69 15.00 6.16
N SER A 28 -11.27 15.46 4.97
CA SER A 28 -11.73 16.73 4.39
C SER A 28 -13.25 16.76 4.19
N ALA A 29 -13.84 15.67 3.68
CA ALA A 29 -15.29 15.56 3.54
C ALA A 29 -16.02 15.60 4.89
N THR A 30 -15.48 14.93 5.93
CA THR A 30 -16.05 14.99 7.28
C THR A 30 -16.02 16.40 7.86
N ALA A 31 -14.95 17.14 7.65
CA ALA A 31 -14.83 18.49 8.17
C ALA A 31 -15.83 19.46 7.54
N ILE A 32 -15.96 19.42 6.21
CA ILE A 32 -16.98 20.22 5.47
C ILE A 32 -18.39 19.85 5.93
N PHE A 33 -18.66 18.55 6.13
CA PHE A 33 -19.95 18.10 6.62
C PHE A 33 -20.25 18.63 8.03
N TRP A 34 -19.30 18.55 8.96
CA TRP A 34 -19.45 19.05 10.33
C TRP A 34 -19.64 20.56 10.39
N THR A 35 -18.92 21.34 9.57
CA THR A 35 -19.11 22.80 9.51
C THR A 35 -20.51 23.14 9.01
N ASN A 36 -20.98 22.48 7.95
CA ASN A 36 -22.31 22.71 7.39
C ASN A 36 -23.42 22.28 8.37
N LEU A 37 -23.25 21.16 9.07
CA LEU A 37 -24.21 20.67 10.06
C LEU A 37 -24.30 21.58 11.30
N SER A 38 -23.17 22.16 11.71
CA SER A 38 -23.11 23.11 12.83
C SER A 38 -23.82 24.42 12.51
N LEU A 39 -23.69 24.93 11.28
CA LEU A 39 -24.33 26.17 10.82
C LEU A 39 -25.84 26.01 10.55
N LYS A 40 -26.31 24.79 10.28
CA LYS A 40 -27.71 24.52 9.96
C LYS A 40 -28.61 24.67 11.19
N ASN A 41 -29.51 25.65 11.15
CA ASN A 41 -30.55 25.84 12.17
C ASN A 41 -31.79 24.98 11.85
N ALA A 42 -31.74 23.68 12.18
CA ALA A 42 -32.78 22.70 11.90
C ALA A 42 -33.07 21.79 13.11
N LYS A 43 -34.24 21.15 13.12
CA LYS A 43 -34.64 20.18 14.16
C LYS A 43 -33.64 19.02 14.25
N LEU A 44 -33.42 18.49 15.47
CA LEU A 44 -32.49 17.40 15.76
C LEU A 44 -32.68 16.17 14.86
N LEU A 45 -33.94 15.80 14.59
CA LEU A 45 -34.26 14.67 13.71
C LEU A 45 -33.71 14.86 12.29
N SER A 46 -33.81 16.07 11.72
CA SER A 46 -33.24 16.37 10.41
C SER A 46 -31.71 16.28 10.43
N LYS A 47 -31.07 16.75 11.50
CA LYS A 47 -29.62 16.62 11.67
C LYS A 47 -29.18 15.16 11.73
N MET A 48 -29.92 14.31 12.45
CA MET A 48 -29.65 12.86 12.50
C MET A 48 -29.78 12.19 11.15
N VAL A 49 -30.83 12.52 10.38
CA VAL A 49 -31.01 11.97 9.04
C VAL A 49 -29.87 12.39 8.11
N ASP A 50 -29.39 13.64 8.20
CA ASP A 50 -28.26 14.13 7.39
C ASP A 50 -26.95 13.41 7.75
N VAL A 51 -26.70 13.13 9.04
CA VAL A 51 -25.56 12.30 9.49
C VAL A 51 -25.64 10.89 8.92
N ILE A 52 -26.80 10.25 8.99
CA ILE A 52 -26.99 8.90 8.45
C ILE A 52 -26.74 8.89 6.94
N ARG A 53 -27.31 9.85 6.19
CA ARG A 53 -27.06 9.98 4.74
C ARG A 53 -25.59 10.19 4.43
N PHE A 54 -24.89 11.02 5.20
CA PHE A 54 -23.46 11.26 5.03
C PHE A 54 -22.65 9.97 5.24
N LEU A 55 -22.93 9.20 6.29
CA LEU A 55 -22.26 7.92 6.55
C LEU A 55 -22.45 6.93 5.39
N PHE A 56 -23.68 6.78 4.89
CA PHE A 56 -23.94 5.93 3.72
C PHE A 56 -23.23 6.44 2.46
N SER A 57 -23.21 7.75 2.24
CA SER A 57 -22.54 8.37 1.11
C SER A 57 -21.02 8.17 1.12
N GLN A 58 -20.40 8.02 2.31
CA GLN A 58 -18.97 7.73 2.44
C GLN A 58 -18.65 6.23 2.36
N ALA A 59 -19.58 5.36 2.77
CA ALA A 59 -19.39 3.91 2.77
C ALA A 59 -19.29 3.32 1.36
N ILE A 60 -20.12 3.77 0.42
CA ILE A 60 -20.14 3.30 -0.97
C ILE A 60 -18.80 3.54 -1.69
N PRO A 61 -18.24 4.77 -1.75
CA PRO A 61 -16.97 5.01 -2.40
C PRO A 61 -15.81 4.27 -1.72
N LEU A 62 -15.82 4.16 -0.39
CA LEU A 62 -14.84 3.35 0.35
C LEU A 62 -14.84 1.90 -0.13
N ALA A 63 -16.00 1.24 -0.12
CA ALA A 63 -16.12 -0.14 -0.58
C ALA A 63 -15.64 -0.30 -2.03
N SER A 64 -16.08 0.60 -2.93
CA SER A 64 -15.69 0.55 -4.34
C SER A 64 -14.17 0.69 -4.56
N ARG A 65 -13.50 1.54 -3.78
CA ARG A 65 -12.06 1.78 -3.89
C ARG A 65 -11.26 0.61 -3.32
N LEU A 66 -11.69 0.06 -2.18
CA LEU A 66 -11.06 -1.14 -1.61
C LEU A 66 -11.11 -2.31 -2.59
N VAL A 67 -12.27 -2.53 -3.21
CA VAL A 67 -12.43 -3.58 -4.24
C VAL A 67 -11.46 -3.34 -5.40
N LYS A 68 -11.35 -2.11 -5.93
CA LYS A 68 -10.40 -1.79 -7.01
C LYS A 68 -8.94 -2.02 -6.59
N ILE A 69 -8.55 -1.60 -5.39
CA ILE A 69 -7.18 -1.80 -4.88
C ILE A 69 -6.88 -3.30 -4.77
N ILE A 70 -7.79 -4.07 -4.19
CA ILE A 70 -7.67 -5.52 -4.04
C ILE A 70 -7.54 -6.18 -5.41
N LEU A 71 -8.45 -5.89 -6.35
CA LEU A 71 -8.43 -6.47 -7.69
C LEU A 71 -7.14 -6.17 -8.44
N VAL A 72 -6.72 -4.90 -8.48
CA VAL A 72 -5.50 -4.47 -9.19
C VAL A 72 -4.25 -5.07 -8.56
N SER A 73 -4.23 -5.27 -7.24
CA SER A 73 -3.04 -5.80 -6.55
C SER A 73 -2.96 -7.33 -6.57
N ILE A 74 -4.10 -8.02 -6.54
CA ILE A 74 -4.15 -9.49 -6.57
C ILE A 74 -3.95 -10.02 -8.00
N ALA A 75 -4.45 -9.33 -9.02
CA ALA A 75 -4.34 -9.77 -10.41
C ALA A 75 -2.91 -10.17 -10.84
N PRO A 76 -1.86 -9.33 -10.67
CA PRO A 76 -0.51 -9.70 -11.09
C PRO A 76 0.06 -10.88 -10.29
N PHE A 77 -0.30 -11.01 -9.00
CA PHE A 77 0.10 -12.15 -8.18
C PHE A 77 -0.52 -13.46 -8.68
N LEU A 78 -1.83 -13.45 -8.98
CA LEU A 78 -2.52 -14.63 -9.52
C LEU A 78 -1.99 -15.00 -10.90
N LEU A 79 -1.75 -14.02 -11.77
CA LEU A 79 -1.16 -14.28 -13.09
C LEU A 79 0.20 -14.97 -12.98
N LEU A 80 1.08 -14.46 -12.11
CA LEU A 80 2.38 -15.06 -11.88
C LEU A 80 2.26 -16.46 -11.26
N GLN A 81 1.36 -16.64 -10.29
CA GLN A 81 1.19 -17.92 -9.61
C GLN A 81 0.62 -18.99 -10.55
N THR A 82 -0.34 -18.62 -11.40
CA THR A 82 -0.87 -19.51 -12.46
C THR A 82 0.19 -19.83 -13.50
N TYR A 83 0.97 -18.84 -13.95
CA TYR A 83 2.07 -19.06 -14.88
C TYR A 83 3.08 -20.07 -14.32
N ASN A 84 3.51 -19.89 -13.07
CA ASN A 84 4.43 -20.82 -12.41
C ASN A 84 3.81 -22.21 -12.23
N TYR A 85 2.53 -22.30 -11.88
CA TYR A 85 1.83 -23.58 -11.75
C TYR A 85 1.79 -24.33 -13.08
N VAL A 86 1.43 -23.67 -14.18
CA VAL A 86 1.46 -24.28 -15.52
C VAL A 86 2.88 -24.71 -15.89
N LEU A 87 3.87 -23.86 -15.62
CA LEU A 87 5.26 -24.12 -15.98
C LEU A 87 5.89 -25.30 -15.22
N PHE A 88 5.57 -25.49 -13.93
CA PHE A 88 6.23 -26.49 -13.08
C PHE A 88 5.36 -27.69 -12.70
N CYS A 89 4.03 -27.53 -12.64
CA CYS A 89 3.11 -28.54 -12.11
C CYS A 89 2.27 -29.23 -13.21
N THR A 90 2.42 -28.87 -14.48
CA THR A 90 1.71 -29.51 -15.59
C THR A 90 2.68 -30.08 -16.62
N GLU A 91 2.19 -30.99 -17.46
CA GLU A 91 2.99 -31.61 -18.55
C GLU A 91 3.53 -30.59 -19.56
N ALA A 92 3.00 -29.35 -19.58
CA ALA A 92 3.55 -28.23 -20.35
C ALA A 92 5.01 -27.89 -19.97
N ALA A 93 5.46 -28.33 -18.79
CA ALA A 93 6.85 -28.22 -18.35
C ALA A 93 7.83 -28.88 -19.33
N ASN A 94 7.45 -30.01 -19.95
CA ASN A 94 8.32 -30.78 -20.84
C ASN A 94 8.47 -30.14 -22.23
N SER A 95 7.49 -29.34 -22.63
CA SER A 95 7.44 -28.71 -23.96
C SER A 95 7.99 -27.28 -23.98
N THR A 96 8.25 -26.68 -22.81
CA THR A 96 8.69 -25.29 -22.71
C THR A 96 10.17 -25.16 -23.05
N ARG A 97 10.50 -24.35 -24.06
CA ARG A 97 11.90 -24.05 -24.43
C ARG A 97 12.51 -23.07 -23.44
N ILE A 98 13.17 -23.60 -22.42
CA ILE A 98 13.99 -22.82 -21.50
C ILE A 98 15.37 -22.63 -22.13
N PRO A 99 15.89 -21.38 -22.18
CA PRO A 99 17.25 -21.12 -22.65
C PRO A 99 18.30 -22.00 -21.95
N GLU A 100 19.25 -22.50 -22.73
CA GLU A 100 20.26 -23.46 -22.25
C GLU A 100 21.08 -22.91 -21.08
N PHE A 101 21.39 -21.61 -21.08
CA PHE A 101 22.13 -20.96 -20.00
C PHE A 101 21.39 -21.03 -18.64
N LEU A 102 20.05 -21.03 -18.64
CA LEU A 102 19.27 -21.16 -17.41
C LEU A 102 19.23 -22.60 -16.92
N LYS A 103 19.24 -23.59 -17.83
CA LYS A 103 19.36 -25.01 -17.46
C LYS A 103 20.71 -25.28 -16.80
N GLN A 104 21.79 -24.84 -17.44
CA GLN A 104 23.14 -24.99 -16.90
C GLN A 104 23.30 -24.32 -15.53
N TYR A 105 22.73 -23.12 -15.35
CA TYR A 105 22.74 -22.45 -14.05
C TYR A 105 21.92 -23.23 -13.00
N GLY A 106 20.73 -23.70 -13.37
CA GLY A 106 19.86 -24.48 -12.50
C GLY A 106 20.51 -25.78 -12.03
N ASP A 107 21.13 -26.52 -12.95
CA ASP A 107 21.81 -27.79 -12.65
C ASP A 107 23.03 -27.58 -11.76
N LYS A 108 23.80 -26.52 -12.00
CA LYS A 108 24.97 -26.16 -11.17
C LYS A 108 24.58 -25.83 -9.72
N GLU A 109 23.50 -25.08 -9.54
CA GLU A 109 23.03 -24.64 -8.22
C GLU A 109 22.06 -25.64 -7.56
N GLY A 110 21.77 -26.77 -8.22
CA GLY A 110 20.85 -27.79 -7.70
C GLY A 110 19.39 -27.32 -7.59
N LEU A 111 18.96 -26.41 -8.47
CA LEU A 111 17.60 -25.86 -8.50
C LEU A 111 16.65 -26.82 -9.19
N VAL A 112 15.38 -26.83 -8.75
CA VAL A 112 14.33 -27.60 -9.43
C VAL A 112 13.97 -26.88 -10.72
N MET A 113 14.13 -27.55 -11.86
CA MET A 113 13.84 -27.01 -13.18
C MET A 113 12.53 -27.58 -13.75
N PRO A 114 11.82 -26.83 -14.61
CA PRO A 114 10.67 -27.38 -15.32
C PRO A 114 11.06 -28.64 -16.12
N GLY A 115 10.31 -29.73 -15.93
CA GLY A 115 10.55 -31.01 -16.61
C GLY A 115 11.58 -31.93 -15.93
N SER A 116 12.33 -31.47 -14.92
CA SER A 116 13.23 -32.35 -14.14
C SER A 116 12.52 -33.09 -12.99
N GLY A 117 11.27 -32.73 -12.69
CA GLY A 117 10.43 -33.30 -11.64
C GLY A 117 9.44 -32.27 -11.08
N TYR A 118 8.46 -32.73 -10.29
CA TYR A 118 7.47 -31.85 -9.67
C TYR A 118 7.98 -31.28 -8.34
N PRO A 119 8.02 -29.95 -8.17
CA PRO A 119 8.30 -29.34 -6.87
C PRO A 119 7.27 -29.76 -5.80
N ALA A 120 7.71 -29.82 -4.54
CA ALA A 120 6.83 -30.19 -3.41
C ALA A 120 5.61 -29.26 -3.27
N TRP A 121 5.71 -27.99 -3.70
CA TRP A 121 4.59 -27.06 -3.61
C TRP A 121 3.44 -27.35 -4.60
N CYS A 122 3.64 -28.21 -5.59
CA CYS A 122 2.58 -28.65 -6.48
C CYS A 122 1.56 -29.57 -5.77
N SER A 123 1.95 -30.27 -4.69
CA SER A 123 1.06 -31.17 -3.93
C SER A 123 0.42 -30.52 -2.70
N TYR A 124 0.69 -29.24 -2.45
CA TYR A 124 0.09 -28.53 -1.32
C TYR A 124 -1.38 -28.18 -1.59
N LYS A 125 -2.20 -28.14 -0.54
CA LYS A 125 -3.63 -27.74 -0.62
C LYS A 125 -3.82 -26.39 -1.31
N LEU A 126 -2.86 -25.48 -1.13
CA LEU A 126 -2.79 -24.22 -1.84
C LEU A 126 -1.40 -24.11 -2.50
N PRO A 127 -1.27 -24.40 -3.81
CA PRO A 127 0.03 -24.37 -4.47
C PRO A 127 0.53 -22.93 -4.58
N SER A 128 1.60 -22.63 -3.85
CA SER A 128 2.25 -21.32 -3.83
C SER A 128 3.74 -21.46 -4.14
N ALA A 129 4.12 -21.05 -5.36
CA ALA A 129 5.50 -21.07 -5.81
C ALA A 129 6.31 -20.02 -5.05
N TYR A 130 5.73 -18.83 -4.88
CA TYR A 130 6.37 -17.73 -4.16
C TYR A 130 6.66 -18.10 -2.69
N GLY A 131 5.69 -18.66 -1.98
CA GLY A 131 5.87 -19.07 -0.58
C GLY A 131 6.97 -20.13 -0.42
N TYR A 132 6.97 -21.15 -1.30
CA TYR A 132 8.01 -22.18 -1.31
C TYR A 132 9.40 -21.61 -1.59
N ILE A 133 9.53 -20.69 -2.55
CA ILE A 133 10.80 -20.07 -2.89
C ILE A 133 11.32 -19.23 -1.72
N GLN A 134 10.43 -18.44 -1.09
CA GLN A 134 10.77 -17.60 0.06
C GLN A 134 11.34 -18.44 1.21
N GLU A 135 10.72 -19.57 1.52
CA GLU A 135 11.16 -20.43 2.61
C GLU A 135 12.42 -21.23 2.25
N LYS A 136 12.40 -21.92 1.11
CA LYS A 136 13.45 -22.90 0.73
C LYS A 136 14.74 -22.23 0.26
N TYR A 137 14.64 -21.18 -0.56
CA TYR A 137 15.82 -20.59 -1.21
C TYR A 137 16.23 -19.25 -0.62
N TRP A 138 15.27 -18.44 -0.17
CA TRP A 138 15.59 -17.12 0.40
C TRP A 138 15.72 -17.15 1.93
N ASN A 139 15.48 -18.30 2.55
CA ASN A 139 15.51 -18.49 4.00
C ASN A 139 14.70 -17.41 4.75
N VAL A 140 13.61 -16.93 4.16
CA VAL A 140 12.76 -15.90 4.77
C VAL A 140 11.92 -16.57 5.85
N GLY A 141 12.05 -16.07 7.08
CA GLY A 141 11.30 -16.53 8.23
C GLY A 141 11.51 -15.60 9.41
N PHE A 142 10.72 -15.77 10.46
CA PHE A 142 10.83 -14.95 11.65
C PHE A 142 12.22 -15.12 12.28
N PHE A 143 12.93 -14.01 12.47
CA PHE A 143 14.32 -13.93 12.95
C PHE A 143 15.44 -14.59 12.11
N LYS A 144 15.14 -15.26 11.00
CA LYS A 144 16.16 -15.91 10.16
C LYS A 144 17.18 -14.96 9.52
N TYR A 145 16.84 -13.67 9.41
CA TYR A 145 17.74 -12.66 8.86
C TYR A 145 18.70 -12.05 9.92
N TYR A 146 18.35 -12.13 11.21
CA TYR A 146 19.09 -11.47 12.28
C TYR A 146 20.20 -12.37 12.83
N GLU A 147 21.14 -12.76 11.96
CA GLU A 147 22.32 -13.52 12.35
C GLU A 147 23.49 -12.59 12.72
N LEU A 148 24.35 -13.01 13.66
CA LEU A 148 25.56 -12.26 14.03
C LEU A 148 26.49 -11.99 12.84
N LYS A 149 26.46 -12.86 11.83
CA LYS A 149 27.21 -12.72 10.57
C LYS A 149 26.76 -11.51 9.73
N GLN A 150 25.56 -10.97 9.99
CA GLN A 150 25.00 -9.82 9.27
C GLN A 150 25.34 -8.48 9.91
N ILE A 151 25.98 -8.46 11.10
CA ILE A 151 26.40 -7.23 11.79
C ILE A 151 27.18 -6.26 10.88
N PRO A 152 28.15 -6.71 10.05
CA PRO A 152 28.85 -5.81 9.14
C PRO A 152 27.93 -5.07 8.16
N ASN A 153 26.87 -5.73 7.68
CA ASN A 153 25.89 -5.12 6.77
C ASN A 153 25.05 -4.05 7.48
N PHE A 154 24.70 -4.26 8.75
CA PHE A 154 24.02 -3.24 9.56
C PHE A 154 24.92 -2.03 9.84
N ILE A 155 26.22 -2.25 10.10
CA ILE A 155 27.18 -1.16 10.29
C ILE A 155 27.32 -0.34 9.00
N LEU A 156 27.36 -1.00 7.84
CA LEU A 156 27.41 -0.32 6.54
C LEU A 156 26.15 0.52 6.28
N ALA A 157 24.97 0.04 6.69
CA ALA A 157 23.71 0.76 6.55
C ALA A 157 23.51 1.87 7.62
N ALA A 158 24.18 1.77 8.77
CA ALA A 158 24.03 2.68 9.91
C ALA A 158 24.10 4.18 9.57
N PRO A 159 25.07 4.70 8.78
CA PRO A 159 25.13 6.13 8.51
C PRO A 159 23.89 6.67 7.79
N VAL A 160 23.37 5.92 6.81
CA VAL A 160 22.15 6.30 6.09
C VAL A 160 20.93 6.21 7.01
N LEU A 161 20.84 5.16 7.83
CA LEU A 161 19.75 5.00 8.79
C LEU A 161 19.72 6.11 9.84
N ILE A 162 20.88 6.53 10.35
CA ILE A 162 21.00 7.63 11.31
C ILE A 162 20.54 8.94 10.67
N LEU A 163 20.97 9.23 9.43
CA LEU A 163 20.56 10.44 8.72
C LEU A 163 19.05 10.47 8.49
N MET A 164 18.47 9.36 8.00
CA MET A 164 17.03 9.22 7.81
C MET A 164 16.27 9.40 9.12
N PHE A 165 16.74 8.78 10.20
CA PHE A 165 16.10 8.86 11.50
C PHE A 165 16.15 10.28 12.07
N ARG A 166 17.29 10.98 11.96
CA ARG A 166 17.41 12.37 12.37
C ARG A 166 16.50 13.29 11.56
N ALA A 167 16.47 13.13 10.24
CA ALA A 167 15.58 13.90 9.37
C ALA A 167 14.11 13.67 9.73
N ALA A 168 13.71 12.42 9.96
CA ALA A 168 12.34 12.08 10.36
C ALA A 168 11.98 12.65 11.74
N LEU A 169 12.88 12.57 12.72
CA LEU A 169 12.67 13.15 14.05
C LEU A 169 12.57 14.67 14.00
N GLU A 170 13.44 15.32 13.22
CA GLU A 170 13.43 16.77 13.08
C GLU A 170 12.14 17.25 12.42
N TYR A 171 11.75 16.58 11.34
CA TYR A 171 10.45 16.83 10.69
C TYR A 171 9.29 16.62 11.66
N PHE A 172 9.32 15.55 12.47
CA PHE A 172 8.28 15.25 13.45
C PHE A 172 8.21 16.30 14.56
N ARG A 173 9.35 16.80 15.03
CA ARG A 173 9.39 17.85 16.06
C ARG A 173 8.87 19.19 15.53
N GLN A 174 9.33 19.60 14.35
CA GLN A 174 8.93 20.87 13.74
C GLN A 174 7.43 20.87 13.36
N ASN A 175 6.92 19.73 12.87
CA ASN A 175 5.56 19.63 12.34
C ASN A 175 4.64 18.78 13.23
N SER A 176 4.96 18.60 14.52
CA SER A 176 4.20 17.70 15.41
C SER A 176 2.70 18.01 15.41
N LYS A 177 2.33 19.30 15.43
CA LYS A 177 0.94 19.75 15.37
C LYS A 177 0.28 19.47 14.02
N GLU A 178 1.02 19.59 12.92
CA GLU A 178 0.53 19.36 11.56
C GLU A 178 0.41 17.87 11.22
N ILE A 179 1.32 17.05 11.73
CA ILE A 179 1.29 15.60 11.61
C ILE A 179 0.15 15.03 12.46
N LEU A 180 -0.06 15.57 13.67
CA LEU A 180 -1.17 15.18 14.54
C LEU A 180 -2.53 15.66 13.98
N SER A 181 -2.56 16.83 13.30
CA SER A 181 -3.73 17.29 12.55
C SER A 181 -3.81 16.69 11.13
N LEU A 182 -2.85 15.84 10.76
CA LEU A 182 -2.66 15.15 9.49
C LEU A 182 -2.66 16.05 8.23
N GLN A 183 -2.46 17.38 8.33
CA GLN A 183 -2.69 18.35 7.22
C GLN A 183 -3.98 18.07 6.43
N VAL A 184 -4.93 17.44 7.10
CA VAL A 184 -6.15 16.90 6.52
C VAL A 184 -7.11 18.02 6.14
N LEU A 185 -6.96 19.15 6.83
CA LEU A 185 -7.66 20.39 6.59
C LEU A 185 -6.73 21.35 5.85
N LYS A 186 -6.54 21.13 4.54
CA LYS A 186 -6.41 22.27 3.61
C LYS A 186 -7.76 22.96 3.53
N ILE A 187 -8.19 23.59 4.62
CA ILE A 187 -9.17 24.68 4.50
C ILE A 187 -8.35 25.81 3.88
N ASN A 188 -8.65 26.12 2.61
CA ASN A 188 -8.05 27.23 1.89
C ASN A 188 -8.22 28.50 2.75
N SER A 189 -7.17 28.86 3.50
CA SER A 189 -7.13 30.07 4.31
C SER A 189 -7.09 31.33 3.44
N ASN A 190 -7.06 31.16 2.11
CA ASN A 190 -7.16 32.23 1.12
C ASN A 190 -8.60 32.73 0.90
N ASP A 191 -9.65 31.96 1.24
CA ASP A 191 -11.02 32.46 1.08
C ASP A 191 -11.42 33.44 2.19
N LYS A 192 -10.89 33.28 3.42
CA LYS A 192 -11.14 34.25 4.50
C LYS A 192 -10.45 35.60 4.31
N LYS A 193 -9.30 35.65 3.65
CA LYS A 193 -8.60 36.91 3.37
C LYS A 193 -9.28 37.75 2.29
N ASN A 194 -9.99 37.12 1.35
CA ASN A 194 -10.69 37.82 0.29
C ASN A 194 -12.02 38.43 0.78
N ASP A 195 -12.72 37.80 1.72
CA ASP A 195 -13.96 38.35 2.31
C ASP A 195 -13.72 39.51 3.29
N GLU A 196 -12.58 39.55 3.98
CA GLU A 196 -12.19 40.70 4.84
C GLU A 196 -11.63 41.88 4.03
N GLY A 197 -11.10 41.64 2.83
CA GLY A 197 -10.66 42.67 1.89
C GLY A 197 -11.84 43.35 1.18
N LEU A 198 -12.83 42.58 0.74
CA LEU A 198 -13.97 43.10 -0.03
C LEU A 198 -14.94 43.95 0.82
N ASN A 199 -15.05 43.67 2.12
CA ASN A 199 -15.89 44.45 3.05
C ASN A 199 -15.26 45.78 3.51
N LYS A 200 -14.01 46.07 3.14
CA LYS A 200 -13.35 47.36 3.46
C LYS A 200 -13.38 48.37 2.32
N GLU A 201 -13.84 48.00 1.13
CA GLU A 201 -13.75 48.83 -0.08
C GLU A 201 -15.05 49.56 -0.48
N PHE A 202 -16.15 49.37 0.24
CA PHE A 202 -17.39 50.14 0.03
C PHE A 202 -17.76 50.95 1.28
N PRO A 203 -17.25 52.19 1.43
CA PRO A 203 -17.86 53.16 2.33
C PRO A 203 -19.22 53.55 1.76
N THR A 204 -20.28 53.28 2.52
CA THR A 204 -21.59 53.88 2.30
C THR A 204 -21.49 55.39 2.40
N ASN A 205 -21.69 56.07 1.27
CA ASN A 205 -22.14 57.46 1.19
C ASN A 205 -23.30 57.52 0.20
#